data_AF-A0A661ET82-F1
#
_entry.id   AF-A0A661ET82-F1
#
_cell.length_a   1.000
_cell.length_b   1.000
_cell.length_c   1.000
_cell.angle_alpha   90.00
_cell.angle_beta   90.00
_cell.angle_gamma   90.00
#
_symmetry.space_group_name_H-M   'P 1'
#
loop_
_entity.id
_entity.type
_entity.pdbx_description
1 polymer ?
#
loop_
_entity_poly.entity_id
_entity_poly.type
_entity_poly.pdbx_seq_one_letter_code
_entity_poly.pdbx_strand_id
1 'polypeptide(L)'
;MIAYDKLLAETQDGREQLQQLPLLQQAAIGQGSLASYVAFLTQAYHHVKHTVPLLMACGAALPPRLNWLLADLAHYIDEEMGHEEWILNDIAACGGDPAQVRNGIPHTSTELMVAYAWDTVRRCNPIGFFGMVLVLEGTSVALA
;
A
#
# COMPACT_ATOMS: atom_id res chain seq x y z
N MET A 1 24.37 -11.07 10.88
CA MET A 1 23.36 -10.35 10.09
C MET A 1 22.01 -10.65 10.72
N ILE A 2 21.32 -9.62 11.22
CA ILE A 2 19.97 -9.83 11.79
C ILE A 2 18.97 -10.09 10.66
N ALA A 3 17.83 -10.70 10.96
CA ALA A 3 16.82 -11.06 9.94
C ALA A 3 16.36 -9.84 9.11
N TYR A 4 16.33 -8.66 9.72
CA TYR A 4 16.00 -7.39 9.08
C TYR A 4 17.03 -6.98 8.01
N ASP A 5 18.33 -7.00 8.33
CA ASP A 5 19.39 -6.68 7.36
C ASP A 5 19.33 -7.59 6.13
N LYS A 6 19.06 -8.88 6.37
CA LYS A 6 18.91 -9.86 5.29
C LYS A 6 17.71 -9.52 4.40
N LEU A 7 16.56 -9.19 5.00
CA LEU A 7 15.37 -8.77 4.26
C LEU A 7 15.65 -7.53 3.40
N LEU A 8 16.34 -6.52 3.94
CA LEU A 8 16.69 -5.32 3.18
C LEU A 8 17.64 -5.61 2.02
N ALA A 9 18.64 -6.46 2.24
CA ALA A 9 19.59 -6.87 1.21
C ALA A 9 18.92 -7.68 0.10
N GLU A 10 18.09 -8.67 0.45
CA GLU A 10 17.43 -9.55 -0.53
C GLU A 10 16.33 -8.84 -1.34
N THR A 11 15.84 -7.70 -0.87
CA THR A 11 14.81 -6.90 -1.56
C THR A 11 15.36 -5.63 -2.22
N GLN A 12 16.66 -5.39 -2.16
CA GLN A 12 17.28 -4.17 -2.65
C GLN A 12 16.95 -3.89 -4.12
N ASP A 13 17.21 -4.86 -5.01
CA ASP A 13 16.99 -4.69 -6.45
C ASP A 13 15.54 -4.31 -6.78
N GLY A 14 14.56 -4.95 -6.12
CA GLY A 14 13.15 -4.66 -6.33
C GLY A 14 12.75 -3.26 -5.83
N ARG A 15 13.30 -2.82 -4.70
CA ARG A 15 13.06 -1.47 -4.15
C ARG A 15 13.70 -0.39 -5.03
N GLU A 16 14.93 -0.62 -5.51
CA GLU A 16 15.60 0.29 -6.43
C GLU A 16 14.84 0.41 -7.75
N GLN A 17 14.39 -0.71 -8.32
CA GLN A 17 13.58 -0.69 -9.55
C GLN A 17 12.30 0.12 -9.39
N LEU A 18 11.61 0.00 -8.25
CA LEU A 18 10.42 0.78 -7.95
C LEU A 18 10.75 2.28 -7.92
N GLN A 19 11.82 2.67 -7.22
CA GLN A 19 12.26 4.07 -7.13
C GLN A 19 12.65 4.67 -8.49
N GLN A 20 13.16 3.85 -9.41
CA GLN A 20 13.53 4.28 -10.76
C GLN A 20 12.35 4.38 -11.73
N LEU A 21 11.11 4.11 -11.29
CA LEU A 21 9.95 4.28 -12.15
C LEU A 21 9.82 5.75 -12.62
N PRO A 22 9.64 6.01 -13.93
CA PRO A 22 9.60 7.37 -14.47
C PRO A 22 8.55 8.26 -13.79
N LEU A 23 7.40 7.68 -13.41
CA LEU A 23 6.34 8.41 -12.71
C LEU A 23 6.83 8.97 -11.36
N LEU A 24 7.59 8.19 -10.58
CA LEU A 24 8.12 8.63 -9.29
C LEU A 24 9.24 9.66 -9.47
N GLN A 25 10.13 9.45 -10.44
CA GLN A 25 11.21 10.40 -10.75
C GLN A 25 10.64 11.76 -11.19
N GLN A 26 9.62 11.76 -12.05
CA GLN A 26 8.95 12.99 -12.48
C GLN A 26 8.22 13.68 -11.33
N ALA A 27 7.51 12.92 -10.48
CA ALA A 27 6.81 13.46 -9.33
C ALA A 27 7.80 14.13 -8.34
N ALA A 28 8.94 13.49 -8.06
CA ALA A 28 9.95 13.99 -7.12
C ALA A 28 10.55 15.36 -7.51
N ILE A 29 10.61 15.66 -8.81
CA ILE A 29 11.11 16.95 -9.32
C ILE A 29 9.99 17.92 -9.73
N GLY A 30 8.74 17.64 -9.34
CA GLY A 30 7.58 18.50 -9.64
C GLY A 30 7.15 18.51 -11.11
N GLN A 31 7.55 17.52 -11.90
CA GLN A 31 7.21 17.39 -13.34
C GLN A 31 6.04 16.43 -13.60
N GLY A 32 5.31 16.01 -12.56
CA GLY A 32 4.08 15.24 -12.71
C GLY A 32 2.97 16.06 -13.38
N SER A 33 2.13 15.42 -14.20
CA SER A 33 0.93 16.05 -14.74
C SER A 33 -0.26 15.83 -13.81
N LEU A 34 -1.22 16.77 -13.79
CA LEU A 34 -2.48 16.60 -13.06
C LEU A 34 -3.21 15.31 -13.47
N ALA A 35 -3.22 14.99 -14.77
CA ALA A 35 -3.84 13.78 -15.29
C ALA A 35 -3.16 12.51 -14.75
N SER A 36 -1.83 12.48 -14.71
CA SER A 36 -1.07 11.36 -14.14
C SER A 36 -1.31 11.20 -12.65
N TYR A 37 -1.43 12.31 -11.92
CA TYR A 37 -1.69 12.30 -10.49
C TYR A 37 -3.10 11.79 -10.17
N VAL A 38 -4.13 12.27 -10.87
CA VAL A 38 -5.50 11.76 -10.72
C VAL A 38 -5.59 10.28 -11.10
N ALA A 39 -4.90 9.84 -12.15
CA ALA A 39 -4.83 8.43 -12.52
C ALA A 39 -4.17 7.58 -11.42
N PHE A 40 -3.08 8.08 -10.83
CA PHE A 40 -2.43 7.44 -9.68
C PHE A 40 -3.37 7.35 -8.48
N LEU A 41 -3.98 8.46 -8.05
CA LEU A 41 -4.92 8.50 -6.92
C LEU A 41 -6.11 7.56 -7.12
N THR A 42 -6.64 7.48 -8.34
CA THR A 42 -7.74 6.56 -8.68
C THR A 42 -7.35 5.11 -8.36
N GLN A 43 -6.15 4.67 -8.77
CA GLN A 43 -5.66 3.33 -8.47
C GLN A 43 -5.20 3.19 -7.00
N ALA A 44 -4.74 4.28 -6.39
CA ALA A 44 -4.38 4.32 -4.98
C ALA A 44 -5.60 4.00 -4.10
N TYR A 45 -6.73 4.68 -4.35
CA TYR A 45 -7.99 4.44 -3.64
C TYR A 45 -8.37 2.96 -3.66
N HIS A 46 -8.28 2.33 -4.83
CA HIS A 46 -8.72 0.95 -4.99
C HIS A 46 -7.88 -0.08 -4.25
N HIS A 47 -6.63 0.21 -3.89
CA HIS A 47 -5.84 -0.69 -3.04
C HIS A 47 -5.80 -0.24 -1.56
N VAL A 48 -5.73 1.05 -1.27
CA VAL A 48 -5.68 1.58 0.11
C VAL A 48 -6.93 1.24 0.89
N LYS A 49 -8.11 1.20 0.25
CA LYS A 49 -9.35 0.74 0.89
C LYS A 49 -9.28 -0.71 1.42
N HIS A 50 -8.28 -1.49 1.01
CA HIS A 50 -8.05 -2.84 1.50
C HIS A 50 -7.03 -2.93 2.64
N THR A 51 -6.30 -1.85 2.96
CA THR A 51 -5.26 -1.86 4.00
C THR A 51 -5.82 -2.30 5.35
N VAL A 52 -6.83 -1.60 5.88
CA VAL A 52 -7.47 -1.95 7.15
C VAL A 52 -8.08 -3.37 7.13
N PRO A 53 -8.89 -3.77 6.13
CA PRO A 53 -9.37 -5.15 6.02
C PRO A 53 -8.27 -6.22 5.99
N LEU A 54 -7.15 -5.96 5.31
CA LEU A 54 -6.00 -6.86 5.26
C LEU A 54 -5.33 -6.96 6.63
N LEU A 55 -5.10 -5.84 7.32
CA LEU A 55 -4.52 -5.83 8.68
C LEU A 55 -5.41 -6.59 9.68
N MET A 56 -6.72 -6.42 9.61
CA MET A 56 -7.67 -7.20 10.40
C MET A 56 -7.57 -8.70 10.10
N ALA A 57 -7.47 -9.08 8.83
CA ALA A 57 -7.29 -10.47 8.42
C ALA A 57 -5.94 -11.05 8.87
N CYS A 58 -4.86 -10.26 8.82
CA CYS A 58 -3.55 -10.61 9.37
C CYS A 58 -3.68 -10.95 10.86
N GLY A 59 -4.28 -10.04 11.64
CA GLY A 59 -4.48 -10.22 13.08
C GLY A 59 -5.31 -11.45 13.42
N ALA A 60 -6.39 -11.69 12.68
CA ALA A 60 -7.25 -12.87 12.86
C ALA A 60 -6.55 -14.19 12.54
N ALA A 61 -5.56 -14.19 11.63
CA ALA A 61 -4.83 -15.37 11.20
C ALA A 61 -3.51 -15.61 11.95
N LEU A 62 -3.14 -14.75 12.92
CA LEU A 62 -1.89 -14.89 13.65
C LEU A 62 -1.84 -16.19 14.48
N PRO A 63 -0.74 -16.97 14.39
CA PRO A 63 -0.52 -18.09 15.30
C PRO A 63 -0.13 -17.57 16.70
N PRO A 64 -0.38 -18.33 17.79
CA PRO A 64 -0.11 -17.90 19.16
C PRO A 64 1.31 -17.39 19.42
N ARG A 65 2.32 -17.95 18.74
CA ARG A 65 3.73 -17.51 18.83
C ARG A 65 3.97 -16.07 18.38
N LEU A 66 3.03 -15.48 17.65
CA LEU A 66 3.07 -14.11 17.12
C LEU A 66 2.07 -13.18 17.80
N ASN A 67 1.37 -13.62 18.86
CA ASN A 67 0.38 -12.78 19.56
C ASN A 67 0.95 -11.47 20.11
N TRP A 68 2.26 -11.38 20.29
CA TRP A 68 2.94 -10.13 20.68
C TRP A 68 2.73 -9.00 19.67
N LEU A 69 2.40 -9.31 18.40
CA LEU A 69 2.09 -8.32 17.35
C LEU A 69 0.68 -7.73 17.44
N LEU A 70 -0.23 -8.30 18.22
CA LEU A 70 -1.64 -7.91 18.20
C LEU A 70 -1.87 -6.45 18.63
N ALA A 71 -1.10 -5.97 19.61
CA ALA A 71 -1.19 -4.58 20.06
C ALA A 71 -0.73 -3.59 18.98
N ASP A 72 0.41 -3.88 18.34
CA ASP A 72 0.94 -3.05 17.25
C ASP A 72 0.03 -3.08 16.02
N LEU A 73 -0.55 -4.23 15.69
CA LEU A 73 -1.56 -4.35 14.64
C LEU A 73 -2.82 -3.53 14.94
N ALA A 74 -3.31 -3.55 16.17
CA ALA A 74 -4.48 -2.76 16.56
C ALA A 74 -4.19 -1.26 16.47
N HIS A 75 -3.01 -0.83 16.88
CA HIS A 75 -2.57 0.55 16.74
C HIS A 75 -2.47 0.96 15.26
N TYR A 76 -1.85 0.12 14.44
CA TYR A 76 -1.68 0.41 13.01
C TYR A 76 -3.02 0.43 12.25
N ILE A 77 -4.00 -0.39 12.65
CA ILE A 77 -5.37 -0.32 12.12
C ILE A 77 -6.02 1.03 12.44
N ASP A 78 -5.80 1.57 13.63
CA ASP A 78 -6.34 2.87 14.05
C ASP A 78 -5.72 4.00 13.23
N GLU A 79 -4.41 3.94 12.97
CA GLU A 79 -3.69 4.91 12.13
C GLU A 79 -4.18 4.90 10.68
N GLU A 80 -4.40 3.72 10.08
CA GLU A 80 -4.79 3.59 8.66
C GLU A 80 -6.28 3.86 8.39
N MET A 81 -7.10 4.02 9.42
CA MET A 81 -8.54 4.17 9.28
C MET A 81 -8.90 5.48 8.56
N GLY A 82 -9.55 5.37 7.41
CA GLY A 82 -10.04 6.52 6.64
C GLY A 82 -9.00 7.14 5.69
N HIS A 83 -7.81 6.57 5.57
CA HIS A 83 -6.82 6.99 4.57
C HIS A 83 -7.35 6.95 3.14
N GLU A 84 -8.24 5.99 2.83
CA GLU A 84 -8.90 5.91 1.52
C GLU A 84 -9.79 7.13 1.24
N GLU A 85 -10.34 7.77 2.28
CA GLU A 85 -11.15 8.99 2.14
C GLU A 85 -10.29 10.21 1.86
N TRP A 86 -9.05 10.25 2.37
CA TRP A 86 -8.10 11.32 2.04
C TRP A 86 -7.78 11.33 0.54
N ILE A 87 -7.59 10.14 -0.06
CA ILE A 87 -7.38 9.99 -1.50
C ILE A 87 -8.57 10.54 -2.29
N LEU A 88 -9.79 10.25 -1.85
CA LEU A 88 -11.01 10.76 -2.49
C LEU A 88 -11.13 12.28 -2.38
N ASN A 89 -10.72 12.87 -1.25
CA ASN A 89 -10.65 14.32 -1.07
C ASN A 89 -9.62 14.96 -2.02
N ASP A 90 -8.45 14.34 -2.19
CA ASP A 90 -7.43 14.83 -3.12
C ASP A 90 -7.90 14.77 -4.58
N ILE A 91 -8.63 13.71 -4.96
CA ILE A 91 -9.27 13.59 -6.27
C ILE A 91 -10.29 14.74 -6.47
N ALA A 92 -11.10 15.05 -5.46
CA ALA A 92 -12.04 16.17 -5.52
C ALA A 92 -11.31 17.51 -5.68
N ALA A 93 -10.23 17.73 -4.92
CA ALA A 93 -9.41 18.93 -5.00
C ALA A 93 -8.73 19.09 -6.37
N CYS A 94 -8.45 17.97 -7.06
CA CYS A 94 -7.96 17.93 -8.43
C CYS A 94 -9.05 18.11 -9.49
N GLY A 95 -10.32 18.30 -9.10
CA GLY A 95 -11.46 18.47 -10.01
C GLY A 95 -12.06 17.16 -10.55
N GLY A 96 -11.71 16.01 -9.97
CA GLY A 96 -12.30 14.71 -10.28
C GLY A 96 -13.63 14.45 -9.57
N ASP A 97 -14.25 13.30 -9.87
CA ASP A 97 -15.48 12.82 -9.22
C ASP A 97 -15.18 11.64 -8.27
N PRO A 98 -15.13 11.86 -6.95
CA PRO A 98 -14.88 10.80 -5.98
C PRO A 98 -15.95 9.70 -5.98
N ALA A 99 -17.20 10.02 -6.31
CA ALA A 99 -18.27 9.03 -6.34
C ALA A 99 -18.10 8.09 -7.54
N GLN A 100 -17.64 8.61 -8.68
CA GLN A 100 -17.27 7.80 -9.83
C GLN A 100 -16.12 6.84 -9.49
N VAL A 101 -15.07 7.32 -8.82
CA VAL A 101 -13.92 6.49 -8.42
C VAL A 101 -14.34 5.42 -7.40
N ARG A 102 -15.10 5.80 -6.37
CA ARG A 102 -15.61 4.87 -5.34
C ARG A 102 -16.36 3.69 -5.94
N ASN A 103 -17.21 3.96 -6.92
CA ASN A 103 -18.05 2.96 -7.58
C ASN A 103 -17.42 2.38 -8.86
N GLY A 104 -16.18 2.76 -9.16
CA GLY A 104 -15.43 2.33 -10.33
C GLY A 104 -14.80 0.95 -10.17
N ILE A 105 -14.14 0.50 -11.24
CA ILE A 105 -13.41 -0.76 -11.28
C ILE A 105 -11.91 -0.44 -11.38
N PRO A 106 -11.05 -1.05 -10.54
CA PRO A 106 -9.61 -0.88 -10.63
C PRO A 106 -9.05 -1.39 -11.96
N HIS A 107 -7.84 -0.96 -12.29
CA HIS A 107 -7.07 -1.64 -13.32
C HIS A 107 -6.79 -3.09 -12.91
N THR A 108 -6.68 -3.99 -13.90
CA THR A 108 -6.34 -5.39 -13.68
C THR A 108 -5.05 -5.55 -12.86
N SER A 109 -4.05 -4.68 -13.06
CA SER A 109 -2.81 -4.69 -12.28
C SER A 109 -3.04 -4.41 -10.80
N THR A 110 -3.89 -3.43 -10.48
CA THR A 110 -4.25 -3.06 -9.10
C THR A 110 -5.06 -4.18 -8.45
N GLU A 111 -6.03 -4.74 -9.18
CA GLU A 111 -6.81 -5.89 -8.70
C GLU A 111 -5.92 -7.10 -8.40
N LEU A 112 -4.96 -7.42 -9.29
CA LEU A 112 -4.03 -8.52 -9.09
C LEU A 112 -3.12 -8.31 -7.87
N MET A 113 -2.67 -7.07 -7.63
CA MET A 113 -1.88 -6.72 -6.45
C MET A 113 -2.70 -6.95 -5.16
N VAL A 114 -3.95 -6.47 -5.12
CA VAL A 114 -4.86 -6.66 -3.99
C VAL A 114 -5.16 -8.15 -3.78
N ALA A 115 -5.46 -8.89 -4.85
CA ALA A 115 -5.72 -10.32 -4.79
C ALA A 115 -4.50 -11.09 -4.24
N TYR A 116 -3.29 -10.76 -4.69
CA TYR A 116 -2.05 -11.35 -4.19
C TYR A 116 -1.85 -11.11 -2.68
N ALA A 117 -2.13 -9.90 -2.20
CA ALA A 117 -2.02 -9.57 -0.78
C ALA A 117 -3.02 -10.39 0.06
N TRP A 118 -4.30 -10.43 -0.36
CA TRP A 118 -5.33 -11.25 0.30
C TRP A 118 -4.97 -12.72 0.32
N ASP A 119 -4.47 -13.22 -0.80
CA ASP A 119 -4.09 -14.61 -0.95
C ASP A 119 -2.94 -15.01 -0.03
N THR A 120 -1.94 -14.13 0.04
CA THR A 120 -0.78 -14.28 0.93
C THR A 120 -1.24 -14.37 2.38
N VAL A 121 -2.11 -13.47 2.83
CA VAL A 121 -2.62 -13.45 4.21
C VAL A 121 -3.45 -14.69 4.52
N ARG A 122 -4.34 -15.10 3.60
CA ARG A 122 -5.31 -16.17 3.84
C ARG A 122 -4.73 -17.58 3.71
N ARG A 123 -3.77 -17.79 2.80
CA ARG A 123 -3.31 -19.15 2.43
C ARG A 123 -1.83 -19.39 2.68
N CYS A 124 -1.01 -18.33 2.73
CA CYS A 124 0.44 -18.47 2.83
C CYS A 124 0.96 -18.04 4.21
N ASN A 125 1.27 -16.77 4.37
CA ASN A 125 1.85 -16.22 5.59
C ASN A 125 1.03 -15.00 6.04
N PRO A 126 0.39 -15.05 7.23
CA PRO A 126 -0.48 -13.97 7.70
C PRO A 126 0.25 -12.65 7.92
N ILE A 127 1.58 -12.66 8.09
CA ILE A 127 2.40 -11.44 8.22
C ILE A 127 3.12 -11.08 6.91
N GLY A 128 2.89 -11.82 5.82
CA GLY A 128 3.52 -11.56 4.52
C GLY A 128 3.11 -10.22 3.91
N PHE A 129 1.92 -9.70 4.27
CA PHE A 129 1.44 -8.37 3.87
C PHE A 129 2.44 -7.25 4.22
N PHE A 130 3.13 -7.36 5.36
CA PHE A 130 4.10 -6.34 5.79
C PHE A 130 5.32 -6.23 4.87
N GLY A 131 5.60 -7.23 4.03
CA GLY A 131 6.61 -7.08 2.98
C GLY A 131 6.22 -6.04 1.93
N MET A 132 4.93 -5.96 1.60
CA MET A 132 4.40 -4.92 0.72
C MET A 132 4.45 -3.55 1.39
N VAL A 133 4.04 -3.48 2.67
CA VAL A 133 4.10 -2.26 3.50
C VAL A 133 5.52 -1.71 3.56
N LEU A 134 6.51 -2.56 3.87
CA LEU A 134 7.93 -2.18 3.91
C LEU A 134 8.40 -1.50 2.62
N VAL A 135 7.95 -2.00 1.46
CA VAL A 135 8.35 -1.46 0.16
C VAL A 135 7.63 -0.13 -0.12
N LEU A 136 6.32 -0.06 0.09
CA LEU A 136 5.52 1.12 -0.24
C LEU A 136 5.80 2.30 0.71
N GLU A 137 5.78 2.06 2.01
CA GLU A 137 6.04 3.11 3.01
C GLU A 137 7.53 3.48 3.03
N GLY A 138 8.42 2.50 2.91
CA GLY A 138 9.86 2.75 2.81
C GLY A 138 10.22 3.61 1.59
N THR A 139 9.50 3.46 0.48
CA THR A 139 9.67 4.34 -0.69
C THR A 139 9.19 5.76 -0.40
N SER A 140 8.09 5.91 0.34
CA SER A 140 7.56 7.22 0.73
C SER A 140 8.55 7.98 1.64
N VAL A 141 9.15 7.30 2.62
CA VAL A 141 10.18 7.88 3.50
C VAL A 141 11.46 8.25 2.73
N ALA A 142 11.85 7.47 1.71
CA ALA A 142 13.05 7.74 0.92
C ALA A 142 12.91 8.93 -0.04
N LEU A 143 11.67 9.30 -0.41
CA LEU A 143 11.36 10.41 -1.33
C LEU A 143 10.94 11.70 -0.62
N ALA A 144 10.58 11.63 0.67
CA ALA A 144 10.23 12.77 1.52
C ALA A 144 11.47 13.48 2.07
#